data_AF-A0A349JTS7-F1
#
_entry.id   AF-A0A349JTS7-F1
#
_cell.length_a   1.000
_cell.length_b   1.000
_cell.length_c   1.000
_cell.angle_alpha   90.00
_cell.angle_beta   90.00
_cell.angle_gamma   90.00
#
_symmetry.space_group_name_H-M   'P 1'
#
loop_
_entity.id
_entity.type
_entity.pdbx_description
1 polymer ?
#
loop_
_entity_poly.entity_id
_entity_poly.type
_entity_poly.pdbx_seq_one_letter_code
_entity_poly.pdbx_strand_id
1 'polypeptide(L)'
;MKMRGASVLLLVCLLSSAPQGAEAQRLSYSKGQPVYPAYEGWERNSDGSFDMLFGYMNENWEQELEVPVGLDNQFSPGPPDQGQPAHFLPRRNRYVFKVRVPADFGEEEELVWTLRANGQEYRAYGTLRADLYTDNMIIMSETGALGAGTSSPEIRANVPPEI
;
A
#
# COMPACT_ATOMS: atom_id res chain seq x y z
N MET A 1 -67.24 -56.92 6.65
CA MET A 1 -66.36 -56.31 7.67
C MET A 1 -64.96 -56.25 7.10
N LYS A 2 -64.45 -55.04 6.82
CA LYS A 2 -63.15 -54.77 6.18
C LYS A 2 -62.13 -54.46 7.27
N MET A 3 -60.90 -55.01 7.19
CA MET A 3 -59.73 -54.39 7.82
C MET A 3 -58.56 -54.43 6.83
N ARG A 4 -58.05 -53.23 6.57
CA ARG A 4 -57.07 -52.88 5.54
C ARG A 4 -55.66 -53.00 6.12
N GLY A 5 -54.69 -53.32 5.26
CA GLY A 5 -53.28 -53.44 5.60
C GLY A 5 -52.68 -52.16 6.18
N ALA A 6 -51.80 -52.33 7.17
CA ALA A 6 -50.98 -51.27 7.72
C ALA A 6 -49.86 -50.94 6.73
N SER A 7 -49.93 -49.75 6.13
CA SER A 7 -48.80 -49.16 5.40
C SER A 7 -47.90 -48.45 6.41
N VAL A 8 -46.66 -48.92 6.54
CA VAL A 8 -45.61 -48.23 7.29
C VAL A 8 -45.18 -47.02 6.46
N LEU A 9 -45.49 -45.80 6.91
CA LEU A 9 -44.90 -44.58 6.36
C LEU A 9 -43.52 -44.37 7.01
N LEU A 10 -42.46 -44.53 6.22
CA LEU A 10 -41.14 -44.01 6.56
C LEU A 10 -41.13 -42.50 6.34
N LEU A 11 -41.04 -41.72 7.42
CA LEU A 11 -40.84 -40.28 7.35
C LEU A 11 -39.33 -40.02 7.18
N VAL A 12 -38.89 -39.71 5.96
CA VAL A 12 -37.51 -39.28 5.70
C VAL A 12 -37.43 -37.78 6.02
N CYS A 13 -36.87 -37.44 7.17
CA CYS A 13 -36.48 -36.07 7.50
C CYS A 13 -35.24 -35.68 6.66
N LEU A 14 -35.46 -35.01 5.53
CA LEU A 14 -34.42 -34.31 4.80
C LEU A 14 -33.95 -33.11 5.63
N LEU A 15 -32.84 -33.28 6.34
CA LEU A 15 -32.09 -32.18 6.94
C LEU A 15 -31.59 -31.28 5.82
N SER A 16 -32.29 -30.17 5.59
CA SER A 16 -31.81 -29.07 4.75
C SER A 16 -30.61 -28.42 5.45
N SER A 17 -29.40 -28.87 5.13
CA SER A 17 -28.18 -28.12 5.40
C SER A 17 -28.21 -26.85 4.56
N ALA A 18 -28.76 -25.77 5.14
CA ALA A 18 -28.51 -24.44 4.60
C ALA A 18 -27.00 -24.23 4.55
N PRO A 19 -26.41 -23.79 3.42
CA PRO A 19 -25.01 -23.41 3.42
C PRO A 19 -24.86 -22.26 4.43
N GLN A 20 -24.24 -22.57 5.57
CA GLN A 20 -23.74 -21.54 6.47
C GLN A 20 -22.83 -20.66 5.61
N GLY A 21 -23.19 -19.39 5.49
CA GLY A 21 -22.54 -18.44 4.60
C GLY A 21 -21.03 -18.53 4.72
N ALA A 22 -20.36 -18.56 3.58
CA ALA A 22 -18.91 -18.52 3.46
C ALA A 22 -18.37 -17.13 3.88
N GLU A 23 -18.62 -16.68 5.11
CA GLU A 23 -17.97 -15.50 5.68
C GLU A 23 -16.46 -15.72 5.88
N ALA A 24 -16.03 -16.97 6.05
CA ALA A 24 -14.64 -17.35 6.24
C ALA A 24 -13.72 -17.06 5.01
N GLN A 25 -14.27 -16.64 3.87
CA GLN A 25 -13.50 -16.27 2.67
C GLN A 25 -13.43 -14.76 2.41
N ARG A 26 -13.98 -13.93 3.29
CA ARG A 26 -13.86 -12.47 3.19
C ARG A 26 -13.01 -11.92 4.33
N LEU A 27 -11.70 -12.10 4.22
CA LEU A 27 -10.74 -11.11 4.77
C LEU A 27 -10.81 -9.82 3.93
N SER A 28 -12.00 -9.40 3.50
CA SER A 28 -12.22 -8.07 2.94
C SER A 28 -12.26 -7.13 4.14
N TYR A 29 -11.10 -6.72 4.57
CA TYR A 29 -10.90 -5.62 5.50
C TYR A 29 -11.55 -4.34 4.95
N SER A 30 -12.87 -4.21 5.07
CA SER A 30 -13.59 -3.08 4.48
C SER A 30 -13.16 -1.78 5.15
N LYS A 31 -13.01 -1.79 6.49
CA LYS A 31 -12.67 -0.66 7.35
C LYS A 31 -11.87 -1.11 8.59
N GLY A 32 -11.32 -0.14 9.33
CA GLY A 32 -10.70 -0.32 10.64
C GLY A 32 -9.27 -0.88 10.63
N GLN A 33 -8.68 -1.11 9.46
CA GLN A 33 -7.31 -1.57 9.30
C GLN A 33 -6.30 -0.42 9.27
N PRO A 34 -5.01 -0.68 9.52
CA PRO A 34 -3.98 0.35 9.46
C PRO A 34 -3.72 0.87 8.05
N VAL A 35 -2.93 1.95 8.02
CA VAL A 35 -2.24 2.41 6.82
C VAL A 35 -0.75 2.17 7.02
N TYR A 36 -0.14 1.44 6.10
CA TYR A 36 1.29 1.18 6.11
C TYR A 36 1.98 2.24 5.26
N PRO A 37 2.81 3.13 5.84
CA PRO A 37 3.71 3.95 5.05
C PRO A 37 4.71 3.03 4.35
N ALA A 38 5.14 3.41 3.14
CA ALA A 38 6.07 2.66 2.33
C ALA A 38 7.19 3.57 1.83
N TYR A 39 8.43 3.10 1.98
CA TYR A 39 9.56 3.68 1.28
C TYR A 39 9.71 2.97 -0.06
N GLU A 40 9.73 3.73 -1.15
CA GLU A 40 9.69 3.22 -2.52
C GLU A 40 11.06 3.32 -3.22
N GLY A 41 12.08 3.82 -2.51
CA GLY A 41 13.44 3.99 -3.02
C GLY A 41 13.87 5.44 -3.11
N TRP A 42 15.03 5.66 -3.74
CA TRP A 42 15.61 7.00 -3.89
C TRP A 42 16.16 7.24 -5.30
N GLU A 43 16.18 8.51 -5.68
CA GLU A 43 16.76 9.01 -6.92
C GLU A 43 17.85 10.04 -6.60
N ARG A 44 18.85 10.15 -7.49
CA ARG A 44 19.91 11.16 -7.36
C ARG A 44 19.62 12.37 -8.25
N ASN A 45 19.68 13.55 -7.66
CA ASN A 45 19.52 14.81 -8.36
C ASN A 45 20.85 15.28 -8.99
N SER A 46 20.75 16.19 -9.97
CA SER A 46 21.92 16.74 -10.68
C SER A 46 22.84 17.59 -9.78
N ASP A 47 22.28 18.19 -8.74
CA ASP A 47 23.02 18.94 -7.70
C ASP A 47 23.69 18.04 -6.65
N GLY A 48 23.57 16.71 -6.79
CA GLY A 48 24.14 15.71 -5.89
C GLY A 48 23.28 15.34 -4.69
N SER A 49 22.18 16.07 -4.44
CA SER A 49 21.19 15.72 -3.42
C SER A 49 20.36 14.50 -3.84
N PHE A 50 19.48 14.02 -2.95
CA PHE A 50 18.67 12.82 -3.21
C PHE A 50 17.20 13.10 -2.97
N ASP A 51 16.35 12.54 -3.82
CA ASP A 51 14.90 12.50 -3.59
C ASP A 51 14.55 11.11 -3.04
N MET A 52 13.97 11.04 -1.86
CA MET A 52 13.44 9.82 -1.24
C MET A 52 11.95 9.70 -1.55
N LEU A 53 11.55 8.63 -2.22
CA LEU A 53 10.19 8.41 -2.69
C LEU A 53 9.38 7.64 -1.65
N PHE A 54 8.18 8.10 -1.36
CA PHE A 54 7.29 7.46 -0.40
C PHE A 54 5.91 7.21 -0.99
N GLY A 55 5.29 6.13 -0.52
CA GLY A 55 3.93 5.73 -0.84
C GLY A 55 3.27 5.13 0.39
N TYR A 56 2.10 4.52 0.23
CA TYR A 56 1.43 3.84 1.33
C TYR A 56 0.50 2.74 0.84
N MET A 57 0.17 1.82 1.75
CA MET A 57 -0.90 0.84 1.60
C MET A 57 -1.96 1.12 2.66
N ASN A 58 -3.11 1.62 2.23
CA ASN A 58 -4.32 1.61 3.06
C ASN A 58 -4.98 0.23 2.90
N GLU A 59 -4.92 -0.60 3.94
CA GLU A 59 -5.47 -1.96 3.87
C GLU A 59 -6.99 -2.00 3.78
N ASN A 60 -7.65 -0.88 4.08
CA ASN A 60 -9.08 -0.74 3.96
C ASN A 60 -9.52 -0.72 2.49
N TRP A 61 -10.61 -1.40 2.18
CA TRP A 61 -11.20 -1.40 0.84
C TRP A 61 -12.15 -0.23 0.58
N GLU A 62 -12.78 0.29 1.63
CA GLU A 62 -13.77 1.37 1.53
C GLU A 62 -13.40 2.61 2.35
N GLN A 63 -12.61 2.45 3.42
CA GLN A 63 -12.31 3.55 4.32
C GLN A 63 -11.18 4.42 3.77
N GLU A 64 -11.50 5.69 3.54
CA GLU A 64 -10.55 6.79 3.50
C GLU A 64 -10.23 7.26 4.91
N LEU A 65 -8.98 7.68 5.14
CA LEU A 65 -8.51 8.14 6.45
C LEU A 65 -7.96 9.55 6.35
N GLU A 66 -8.33 10.38 7.32
CA GLU A 66 -7.76 11.72 7.53
C GLU A 66 -6.81 11.65 8.73
N VAL A 67 -5.51 11.79 8.47
CA VAL A 67 -4.48 11.86 9.51
C VAL A 67 -3.62 13.10 9.23
N PRO A 68 -3.97 14.27 9.81
CA PRO A 68 -3.20 15.50 9.63
C PRO A 68 -1.75 15.35 10.07
N VAL A 69 -0.86 16.15 9.49
CA VAL A 69 0.54 16.21 9.92
C VAL A 69 0.62 16.54 11.42
N GLY A 70 1.39 15.74 12.15
CA GLY A 70 1.49 15.82 13.61
C GLY A 70 2.01 14.52 14.20
N LEU A 71 1.75 14.27 15.49
CA LEU A 71 2.30 13.11 16.21
C LEU A 71 1.98 11.76 15.56
N ASP A 72 0.81 11.66 14.92
CA ASP A 72 0.34 10.46 14.24
C ASP A 72 0.72 10.42 12.74
N ASN A 73 1.35 11.47 12.21
CA ASN A 73 1.79 11.54 10.81
C ASN A 73 2.95 12.53 10.66
N GLN A 74 4.18 12.05 10.85
CA GLN A 74 5.36 12.92 10.92
C GLN A 74 6.62 12.25 10.39
N PHE A 75 7.55 13.09 9.98
CA PHE A 75 8.92 12.70 9.67
C PHE A 75 9.90 13.00 10.80
N SER A 76 10.99 12.25 10.80
CA SER A 76 12.19 12.53 11.59
C SER A 76 13.41 11.86 10.94
N PRO A 77 14.63 12.44 11.00
CA PRO A 77 14.96 13.75 11.59
C PRO A 77 14.45 14.93 10.73
N GLY A 78 14.59 16.15 11.26
CA GLY A 78 14.15 17.37 10.60
C GLY A 78 12.71 17.78 10.94
N PRO A 79 12.11 18.71 10.17
CA PRO A 79 10.72 19.11 10.34
C PRO A 79 9.77 17.91 10.18
N PRO A 80 8.72 17.81 11.01
CA PRO A 80 7.75 16.72 10.94
C PRO A 80 6.89 16.78 9.65
N ASP A 81 6.74 17.96 9.07
CA ASP A 81 6.11 18.18 7.77
C ASP A 81 7.17 18.16 6.67
N GLN A 82 7.07 17.19 5.78
CA GLN A 82 7.88 17.02 4.58
C GLN A 82 7.00 16.94 3.32
N GLY A 83 5.74 17.38 3.40
CA GLY A 83 4.78 17.33 2.30
C GLY A 83 4.06 15.98 2.16
N GLN A 84 4.04 15.17 3.22
CA GLN A 84 3.31 13.91 3.22
C GLN A 84 1.78 14.09 3.18
N PRO A 85 1.02 13.11 2.63
CA PRO A 85 -0.43 13.18 2.59
C PRO A 85 -1.05 13.26 3.98
N ALA A 86 -2.15 14.02 4.08
CA ALA A 86 -3.05 13.99 5.24
C ALA A 86 -4.33 13.18 4.97
N HIS A 87 -4.69 12.97 3.70
CA HIS A 87 -5.83 12.19 3.26
C HIS A 87 -5.35 10.92 2.55
N PHE A 88 -5.76 9.75 3.06
CA PHE A 88 -5.30 8.44 2.60
C PHE A 88 -6.42 7.68 1.92
N LEU A 89 -6.31 7.58 0.60
CA LEU A 89 -7.24 6.81 -0.24
C LEU A 89 -7.09 5.31 0.00
N PRO A 90 -8.11 4.49 -0.30
CA PRO A 90 -8.02 3.05 -0.17
C PRO A 90 -6.88 2.45 -1.00
N ARG A 91 -6.41 1.26 -0.59
CA ARG A 91 -5.47 0.41 -1.32
C ARG A 91 -4.07 1.02 -1.48
N ARG A 92 -3.33 0.53 -2.48
CA ARG A 92 -1.93 0.86 -2.70
C ARG A 92 -1.82 2.14 -3.50
N ASN A 93 -1.09 3.10 -2.94
CA ASN A 93 -0.75 4.37 -3.56
C ASN A 93 0.78 4.46 -3.57
N ARG A 94 1.42 4.19 -4.72
CA ARG A 94 2.88 4.15 -4.86
C ARG A 94 3.41 5.51 -5.31
N TYR A 95 4.64 5.84 -4.91
CA TYR A 95 5.38 7.06 -5.34
C TYR A 95 4.54 8.34 -5.24
N VAL A 96 3.82 8.51 -4.11
CA VAL A 96 2.83 9.57 -3.92
C VAL A 96 3.50 10.93 -3.75
N PHE A 97 4.65 10.97 -3.08
CA PHE A 97 5.43 12.18 -2.86
C PHE A 97 6.91 11.84 -2.72
N LYS A 98 7.75 12.88 -2.74
CA LYS A 98 9.19 12.78 -2.55
C LYS A 98 9.64 13.74 -1.45
N VAL A 99 10.65 13.33 -0.69
CA VAL A 99 11.33 14.19 0.28
C VAL A 99 12.79 14.36 -0.16
N ARG A 100 13.21 15.62 -0.32
CA ARG A 100 14.58 15.96 -0.69
C ARG A 100 15.48 15.89 0.55
N VAL A 101 16.55 15.11 0.47
CA VAL A 101 17.63 15.07 1.47
C VAL A 101 18.94 15.60 0.86
N PRO A 102 19.85 16.21 1.65
CA PRO A 102 21.03 16.86 1.11
C PRO A 102 22.07 15.87 0.57
N ALA A 103 23.05 16.39 -0.19
CA ALA A 103 24.08 15.58 -0.84
C ALA A 103 25.03 14.86 0.12
N ASP A 104 25.09 15.31 1.37
CA ASP A 104 25.89 14.75 2.47
C ASP A 104 25.09 13.80 3.37
N PHE A 105 23.84 13.45 3.01
CA PHE A 105 23.05 12.45 3.73
C PHE A 105 23.79 11.10 3.71
N GLY A 106 24.18 10.62 4.88
CA GLY A 106 25.01 9.41 5.01
C GLY A 106 24.30 8.10 4.67
N GLU A 107 25.07 7.05 4.35
CA GLU A 107 24.54 5.69 4.10
C GLU A 107 23.92 5.04 5.35
N GLU A 108 24.37 5.46 6.54
CA GLU A 108 23.85 4.99 7.84
C GLU A 108 22.71 5.86 8.36
N GLU A 109 22.41 6.99 7.70
CA GLU A 109 21.31 7.87 8.09
C GLU A 109 19.97 7.34 7.58
N GLU A 110 18.92 7.60 8.34
CA GLU A 110 17.56 7.19 8.00
C GLU A 110 16.61 8.38 8.12
N LEU A 111 15.79 8.59 7.09
CA LEU A 111 14.64 9.48 7.14
C LEU A 111 13.40 8.62 7.40
N VAL A 112 12.78 8.79 8.57
CA VAL A 112 11.71 7.92 9.05
C VAL A 112 10.36 8.63 8.95
N TRP A 113 9.44 8.05 8.18
CA TRP A 113 8.03 8.44 8.20
C TRP A 113 7.28 7.58 9.21
N THR A 114 6.70 8.21 10.22
CA THR A 114 5.82 7.55 11.20
C THR A 114 4.37 7.89 10.90
N LEU A 115 3.53 6.86 10.78
CA LEU A 115 2.09 7.00 10.54
C LEU A 115 1.31 6.11 11.51
N ARG A 116 0.37 6.72 12.24
CA ARG A 116 -0.59 6.04 13.09
C ARG A 116 -2.00 6.27 12.58
N ALA A 117 -2.67 5.19 12.25
CA ALA A 117 -4.05 5.20 11.79
C ALA A 117 -4.84 4.08 12.45
N ASN A 118 -6.11 4.34 12.79
CA ASN A 118 -6.97 3.38 13.51
C ASN A 118 -6.30 2.80 14.79
N GLY A 119 -5.51 3.62 15.49
CA GLY A 119 -4.81 3.23 16.71
C GLY A 119 -3.56 2.35 16.51
N GLN A 120 -3.14 2.10 15.27
CA GLN A 120 -1.98 1.28 14.95
C GLN A 120 -0.90 2.14 14.26
N GLU A 121 0.34 2.01 14.72
CA GLU A 121 1.48 2.78 14.22
C GLU A 121 2.42 1.91 13.37
N TYR A 122 2.81 2.44 12.23
CA TYR A 122 3.80 1.85 11.34
C TYR A 122 4.78 2.92 10.85
N ARG A 123 5.93 2.46 10.35
CA ARG A 123 7.02 3.33 9.92
C ARG A 123 7.62 2.88 8.59
N ALA A 124 8.01 3.84 7.78
CA ALA A 124 8.84 3.64 6.60
C ALA A 124 10.20 4.29 6.83
N TYR A 125 11.27 3.58 6.48
CA TYR A 125 12.66 3.98 6.72
C TYR A 125 13.34 4.27 5.38
N GLY A 126 13.50 5.55 5.07
CA GLY A 126 14.21 6.04 3.90
C GLY A 126 15.71 5.99 4.10
N THR A 127 16.43 5.27 3.23
CA THR A 127 17.89 5.09 3.27
C THR A 127 18.47 5.16 1.87
N LEU A 128 19.77 5.46 1.75
CA LEU A 128 20.48 5.50 0.47
C LEU A 128 21.13 4.16 0.08
N ARG A 129 20.59 3.04 0.55
CA ARG A 129 21.13 1.72 0.16
C ARG A 129 21.04 1.54 -1.35
N ALA A 130 22.12 1.05 -1.95
CA ALA A 130 22.26 0.97 -3.41
C ALA A 130 21.21 0.07 -4.08
N ASP A 131 20.69 -0.94 -3.39
CA ASP A 131 19.62 -1.84 -3.86
C ASP A 131 18.23 -1.17 -3.87
N LEU A 132 18.09 -0.01 -3.23
CA LEU A 132 16.87 0.79 -3.20
C LEU A 132 16.93 2.00 -4.16
N TYR A 133 17.99 2.10 -4.96
CA TYR A 133 18.05 3.09 -6.04
C TYR A 133 16.92 2.84 -7.04
N THR A 134 16.22 3.89 -7.44
CA THR A 134 15.16 3.84 -8.44
C THR A 134 15.38 4.89 -9.53
N ASP A 135 14.67 4.72 -10.64
CA ASP A 135 14.58 5.68 -11.73
C ASP A 135 13.26 5.47 -12.48
N ASN A 136 13.01 6.29 -13.50
CA ASN A 136 11.79 6.19 -14.30
C ASN A 136 11.62 4.79 -14.94
N MET A 137 12.71 4.10 -15.30
CA MET A 137 12.65 2.76 -15.89
C MET A 137 12.20 1.72 -14.88
N ILE A 138 12.76 1.78 -13.66
CA ILE A 138 12.40 0.91 -12.55
C ILE A 138 10.94 1.15 -12.17
N ILE A 139 10.52 2.41 -12.01
CA ILE A 139 9.13 2.77 -11.69
C ILE A 139 8.18 2.26 -12.77
N MET A 140 8.52 2.40 -14.06
CA MET A 140 7.70 1.85 -15.15
C MET A 140 7.60 0.33 -15.07
N SER A 141 8.68 -0.36 -14.72
CA SER A 141 8.67 -1.82 -14.54
C SER A 141 7.76 -2.23 -13.37
N GLU A 142 7.88 -1.56 -12.22
CA GLU A 142 7.16 -1.88 -11.00
C GLU A 142 5.66 -1.53 -11.06
N THR A 143 5.31 -0.55 -11.89
CA THR A 143 3.91 -0.16 -12.17
C THR A 143 3.29 -0.89 -13.37
N GLY A 144 4.06 -1.73 -14.08
CA GLY A 144 3.60 -2.48 -15.25
C GLY A 144 3.50 -1.64 -16.54
N ALA A 145 3.96 -0.40 -16.52
CA ALA A 145 4.02 0.48 -17.69
C ALA A 145 5.13 0.08 -18.68
N LEU A 146 6.11 -0.73 -18.26
CA LEU A 146 7.19 -1.23 -19.13
C LEU A 146 6.80 -2.41 -20.04
N GLY A 147 5.53 -2.86 -20.02
CA GLY A 147 5.08 -3.96 -20.86
C GLY A 147 5.69 -5.31 -20.46
N ALA A 148 6.31 -6.04 -21.40
CA ALA A 148 6.86 -7.38 -21.19
C ALA A 148 8.18 -7.42 -20.38
N GLY A 149 8.48 -6.37 -19.61
CA GLY A 149 9.71 -6.25 -18.83
C GLY A 149 10.95 -5.98 -19.68
N THR A 150 10.79 -5.50 -20.92
CA THR A 150 11.89 -5.15 -21.82
C THR A 150 11.89 -3.65 -22.11
N SER A 151 13.08 -3.07 -22.21
CA SER A 151 13.25 -1.65 -22.54
C SER A 151 13.81 -1.45 -23.94
N SER A 152 13.46 -0.32 -24.58
CA SER A 152 14.02 0.14 -25.86
C SER A 152 14.61 1.56 -25.71
N PRO A 153 15.44 2.03 -26.66
CA PRO A 153 15.92 3.42 -26.67
C PRO A 153 14.79 4.45 -26.61
N GLU A 154 13.68 4.19 -27.30
CA GLU A 154 12.51 5.08 -27.34
C GLU A 154 11.81 5.15 -25.98
N ILE A 155 11.66 4.00 -25.29
CA ILE A 155 11.09 3.95 -23.94
C ILE A 155 11.99 4.69 -22.93
N ARG A 156 13.31 4.53 -23.05
CA ARG A 156 14.27 5.24 -22.19
C ARG A 156 14.28 6.75 -22.44
N ALA A 157 13.98 7.18 -23.66
CA ALA A 157 13.87 8.59 -24.02
C ALA A 157 12.55 9.23 -23.55
N ASN A 158 11.58 8.44 -23.07
CA ASN A 158 10.32 8.94 -22.55
C ASN A 158 10.50 9.51 -21.14
N VAL A 159 10.95 10.76 -21.07
CA VAL A 159 11.12 11.54 -19.84
C VAL A 159 9.96 12.52 -19.65
N PRO A 160 9.61 12.87 -18.40
CA PRO A 160 8.63 13.92 -18.14
C PRO A 160 8.99 15.23 -18.85
N PRO A 161 8.01 15.99 -19.37
CA PRO A 161 8.27 17.28 -19.99
C PRO A 161 8.81 18.28 -18.97
N GLU A 162 9.76 19.11 -19.39
CA GLU A 162 10.21 20.28 -18.63
C GLU A 162 9.21 21.43 -18.83
N ILE A 163 8.81 22.08 -17.72
CA ILE A 163 7.91 23.25 -17.71
C ILE A 163 8.69 24.55 -17.55
#